data_AF-A0A4P6FX99-F1
#
_entry.id   AF-A0A4P6FX99-F1
#
_cell.length_a   1.000
_cell.length_b   1.000
_cell.length_c   1.000
_cell.angle_alpha   90.00
_cell.angle_beta   90.00
_cell.angle_gamma   90.00
#
_symmetry.space_group_name_H-M   'P 1'
#
loop_
_entity.id
_entity.type
_entity.pdbx_description
1 polymer ?
#
loop_
_entity_poly.entity_id
_entity_poly.type
_entity_poly.pdbx_seq_one_letter_code
_entity_poly.pdbx_strand_id
1 'polypeptide(L)'
;MKLIEEVAGAAGWRLVLVLFRTVDGPMGFAKHTLRDKALEALEEAAAAAAEGPVQRSKALGFALAYLWAASGAERDQFDWFWKSLAGDHEIGRAQNVNASLKGIYLALGLRRP
;
A
#
# COMPACT_ATOMS: atom_id res chain seq x y z
N MET A 1 4.27 -4.06 -13.82
CA MET A 1 4.44 -2.84 -14.64
C MET A 1 3.26 -1.86 -14.56
N LYS A 2 1.98 -2.28 -14.41
CA LYS A 2 0.81 -1.38 -14.50
C LYS A 2 0.51 -0.41 -13.34
N LEU A 3 0.80 -0.76 -12.07
CA LEU A 3 0.38 0.07 -10.92
C LEU A 3 1.07 1.45 -10.86
N ILE A 4 2.31 1.55 -11.35
CA ILE A 4 3.10 2.80 -11.30
C ILE A 4 2.92 3.63 -12.56
N GLU A 5 2.72 3.02 -13.73
CA GLU A 5 2.41 3.75 -14.98
C GLU A 5 1.09 4.54 -14.88
N GLU A 6 0.14 4.05 -14.09
CA GLU A 6 -1.16 4.70 -13.86
C GLU A 6 -1.07 5.90 -12.88
N VAL A 7 -0.03 5.93 -12.03
CA VAL A 7 0.15 6.94 -10.96
C VAL A 7 1.22 7.97 -11.31
N ALA A 8 2.28 7.57 -12.00
CA ALA A 8 3.42 8.39 -12.34
C ALA A 8 3.86 8.07 -13.78
N GLY A 9 3.60 8.98 -14.71
CA GLY A 9 4.12 8.87 -16.08
C GLY A 9 5.65 8.68 -16.10
N ALA A 10 6.18 8.23 -17.25
CA ALA A 10 7.51 7.65 -17.49
C ALA A 10 8.74 8.37 -16.88
N ALA A 11 8.62 9.61 -16.40
CA ALA A 11 9.69 10.41 -15.78
C ALA A 11 9.60 10.54 -14.24
N GLY A 12 8.52 10.11 -13.59
CA GLY A 12 8.26 10.39 -12.16
C GLY A 12 9.00 9.50 -11.15
N TRP A 13 9.63 8.40 -11.61
CA TRP A 13 10.11 7.32 -10.75
C TRP A 13 11.35 7.67 -9.91
N ARG A 14 12.27 8.50 -10.45
CA ARG A 14 13.43 8.98 -9.68
C ARG A 14 13.03 9.99 -8.61
N LEU A 15 12.00 10.79 -8.85
CA LEU A 15 11.57 11.81 -7.89
C LEU A 15 10.92 11.19 -6.66
N VAL A 16 10.08 10.16 -6.82
CA VAL A 16 9.43 9.47 -5.68
C VAL A 16 10.47 8.82 -4.77
N LEU A 17 11.45 8.10 -5.33
CA LEU A 17 12.53 7.47 -4.57
C LEU A 17 13.46 8.49 -3.88
N VAL A 18 13.70 9.65 -4.50
CA VAL A 18 14.53 10.72 -3.93
C VAL A 18 13.79 11.45 -2.81
N LEU A 19 12.50 11.76 -2.97
CA LEU A 19 11.70 12.46 -1.97
C LEU A 19 11.60 11.71 -0.62
N PHE A 20 11.59 10.39 -0.64
CA PHE A 20 11.50 9.60 0.60
C PHE A 20 12.84 9.32 1.29
N ARG A 21 13.98 9.58 0.63
CA ARG A 21 15.32 9.28 1.18
C ARG A 21 15.94 10.39 2.02
N THR A 22 15.36 11.59 2.07
CA THR A 22 16.02 12.80 2.62
C THR A 22 15.34 13.39 3.86
N VAL A 23 14.81 12.56 4.76
CA VAL A 23 14.12 13.05 5.96
C VAL A 23 14.73 12.43 7.22
N ASP A 24 15.96 12.77 7.53
CA ASP A 24 16.60 12.45 8.82
C ASP A 24 16.90 13.75 9.58
N GLY A 25 15.84 14.27 10.19
CA GLY A 25 15.90 15.17 11.35
C GLY A 25 15.23 14.49 12.54
N PRO A 26 14.99 15.17 13.68
CA PRO A 26 14.43 14.60 14.92
C PRO A 26 12.98 14.03 14.82
N MET A 27 12.49 13.77 13.60
CA MET A 27 11.14 13.39 13.16
C MET A 27 10.87 11.87 13.16
N GLY A 28 11.31 11.13 14.18
CA GLY A 28 10.87 9.74 14.37
C GLY A 28 9.34 9.64 14.51
N PHE A 29 8.74 10.55 15.28
CA PHE A 29 7.30 10.57 15.54
C PHE A 29 6.43 10.72 14.28
N ALA A 30 6.75 11.66 13.38
CA ALA A 30 5.93 11.93 12.20
C ALA A 30 5.93 10.78 11.18
N LYS A 31 7.05 10.05 11.04
CA LYS A 31 7.14 8.86 10.15
C LYS A 31 6.24 7.74 10.66
N HIS A 32 6.19 7.52 11.97
CA HIS A 32 5.29 6.53 12.57
C HIS A 32 3.83 6.91 12.33
N THR A 33 3.45 8.18 12.53
CA THR A 33 2.07 8.63 12.28
C THR A 33 1.64 8.46 10.82
N LEU A 34 2.51 8.76 9.85
CA LEU A 34 2.20 8.60 8.42
C LEU A 34 2.08 7.13 8.00
N ARG A 35 2.94 6.26 8.53
CA ARG A 35 2.84 4.81 8.32
C ARG A 35 1.55 4.25 8.88
N ASP A 36 1.19 4.64 10.09
CA ASP A 36 -0.02 4.15 10.75
C ASP A 36 -1.27 4.63 9.99
N LYS A 37 -1.28 5.87 9.50
CA LYS A 37 -2.36 6.39 8.63
C LYS A 37 -2.45 5.69 7.28
N ALA A 38 -1.30 5.35 6.68
CA ALA A 38 -1.29 4.58 5.44
C ALA A 38 -1.83 3.16 5.66
N LEU A 39 -1.46 2.50 6.77
CA LEU A 39 -2.00 1.19 7.15
C LEU A 39 -3.50 1.26 7.43
N GLU A 40 -3.97 2.28 8.15
CA GLU A 40 -5.40 2.52 8.41
C GLU A 40 -6.19 2.65 7.10
N ALA A 41 -5.67 3.40 6.12
CA ALA A 41 -6.31 3.50 4.80
C ALA A 41 -6.38 2.15 4.05
N LEU A 42 -5.39 1.27 4.24
CA LEU A 42 -5.41 -0.08 3.68
C LEU A 42 -6.40 -0.99 4.42
N GLU A 43 -6.54 -0.85 5.73
CA GLU A 43 -7.54 -1.58 6.53
C GLU A 43 -8.96 -1.17 6.13
N GLU A 44 -9.23 0.13 5.98
CA GLU A 44 -10.52 0.64 5.48
C GLU A 44 -10.84 0.10 4.09
N ALA A 45 -9.87 0.12 3.18
CA ALA A 45 -10.04 -0.45 1.84
C ALA A 45 -10.27 -1.96 1.89
N ALA A 46 -9.64 -2.68 2.83
CA ALA A 46 -9.85 -4.10 3.02
C ALA A 46 -11.23 -4.44 3.56
N ALA A 47 -11.73 -3.64 4.51
CA ALA A 47 -13.10 -3.75 5.01
C ALA A 47 -14.12 -3.48 3.90
N ALA A 48 -13.94 -2.41 3.13
CA ALA A 48 -14.80 -2.10 1.98
C ALA A 48 -14.76 -3.21 0.91
N ALA A 49 -13.59 -3.84 0.70
CA ALA A 49 -13.44 -4.95 -0.24
C ALA A 49 -14.19 -6.22 0.18
N ALA A 50 -14.52 -6.38 1.46
CA ALA A 50 -15.38 -7.49 1.89
C ALA A 50 -16.81 -7.31 1.37
N GLU A 51 -17.32 -6.06 1.37
CA GLU A 51 -18.69 -5.72 0.96
C GLU A 51 -18.86 -5.63 -0.57
N GLY A 52 -17.78 -5.37 -1.31
CA GLY A 52 -17.86 -5.22 -2.76
C GLY A 52 -16.53 -4.85 -3.40
N PRO A 53 -16.44 -4.82 -4.74
CA PRO A 53 -15.26 -4.31 -5.43
C PRO A 53 -15.00 -2.84 -5.03
N VAL A 54 -13.77 -2.55 -4.62
CA VAL A 54 -13.34 -1.20 -4.26
C VAL A 54 -12.81 -0.46 -5.47
N GLN A 55 -13.32 0.76 -5.70
CA GLN A 55 -12.76 1.65 -6.69
C GLN A 55 -11.38 2.14 -6.23
N ARG A 56 -10.36 1.77 -7.00
CA ARG A 56 -8.98 2.13 -6.76
C ARG A 56 -8.77 3.64 -6.96
N SER A 57 -8.19 4.30 -5.97
CA SER A 57 -7.92 5.74 -5.99
C SER A 57 -6.42 6.03 -6.00
N LYS A 58 -6.03 7.22 -6.48
CA LYS A 58 -4.64 7.67 -6.42
C LYS A 58 -4.12 7.74 -4.98
N ALA A 59 -4.95 8.16 -4.03
CA ALA A 59 -4.59 8.24 -2.62
C ALA A 59 -4.21 6.86 -2.06
N LEU A 60 -4.99 5.82 -2.36
CA LEU A 60 -4.69 4.45 -1.95
C LEU A 60 -3.43 3.91 -2.64
N GLY A 61 -3.23 4.26 -3.91
CA GLY A 61 -2.00 3.95 -4.64
C GLY A 61 -0.76 4.60 -4.01
N PHE A 62 -0.87 5.84 -3.54
CA PHE A 62 0.19 6.54 -2.82
C PHE A 62 0.48 5.89 -1.46
N ALA A 63 -0.54 5.50 -0.70
CA ALA A 63 -0.36 4.79 0.56
C ALA A 63 0.41 3.48 0.37
N LEU A 64 0.04 2.67 -0.63
CA LEU A 64 0.77 1.43 -0.98
C LEU A 64 2.21 1.71 -1.40
N ALA A 65 2.44 2.69 -2.27
CA ALA A 65 3.77 3.04 -2.74
C ALA A 65 4.67 3.53 -1.59
N TYR A 66 4.13 4.31 -0.66
CA TYR A 66 4.81 4.76 0.54
C TYR A 66 5.21 3.58 1.43
N LEU A 67 4.28 2.67 1.74
CA LEU A 67 4.55 1.51 2.59
C LEU A 67 5.58 0.56 1.96
N TRP A 68 5.51 0.36 0.63
CA TRP A 68 6.51 -0.40 -0.09
C TRP A 68 7.90 0.21 0.03
N ALA A 69 8.03 1.51 -0.26
CA ALA A 69 9.29 2.23 -0.15
C ALA A 69 9.87 2.21 1.29
N ALA A 70 8.99 2.27 2.30
CA ALA A 70 9.38 2.21 3.72
C ALA A 70 9.77 0.80 4.18
N SER A 71 9.22 -0.26 3.57
CA SER A 71 9.49 -1.65 3.94
C SER A 71 10.84 -2.17 3.42
N GLY A 72 11.31 -1.68 2.27
CA GLY A 72 12.43 -2.27 1.55
C GLY A 72 12.18 -3.69 1.03
N ALA A 73 10.93 -4.17 1.08
CA ALA A 73 10.54 -5.52 0.68
C ALA A 73 10.24 -5.65 -0.81
N GLU A 74 10.10 -6.89 -1.25
CA GLU A 74 9.62 -7.23 -2.59
C GLU A 74 8.19 -6.72 -2.82
N ARG A 75 7.93 -6.37 -4.08
CA ARG A 75 6.72 -5.62 -4.46
C ARG A 75 5.45 -6.46 -4.49
N ASP A 76 5.57 -7.78 -4.59
CA ASP A 76 4.46 -8.68 -4.94
C ASP A 76 3.24 -8.55 -4.01
N GLN A 77 3.44 -8.40 -2.70
CA GLN A 77 2.34 -8.27 -1.75
C GLN A 77 1.55 -6.96 -1.95
N PHE A 78 2.24 -5.87 -2.28
CA PHE A 78 1.61 -4.56 -2.54
C PHE A 78 0.83 -4.58 -3.87
N ASP A 79 1.41 -5.20 -4.90
CA ASP A 79 0.76 -5.37 -6.20
C ASP A 79 -0.44 -6.32 -6.11
N TRP A 80 -0.37 -7.38 -5.30
CA TRP A 80 -1.50 -8.27 -5.06
C TRP A 80 -2.62 -7.58 -4.31
N PHE A 81 -2.31 -6.86 -3.23
CA PHE A 81 -3.31 -6.07 -2.52
C PHE A 81 -4.08 -5.16 -3.47
N TRP A 82 -3.35 -4.38 -4.30
CA TRP A 82 -3.96 -3.49 -5.28
C TRP A 82 -4.89 -4.20 -6.26
N LYS A 83 -4.44 -5.31 -6.85
CA LYS A 83 -5.22 -6.04 -7.86
C LYS A 83 -6.47 -6.64 -7.25
N SER A 84 -6.37 -7.17 -6.03
CA SER A 84 -7.45 -7.89 -5.38
C SER A 84 -8.61 -7.00 -4.98
N LEU A 85 -8.37 -5.72 -4.65
CA LEU A 85 -9.43 -4.76 -4.28
C LEU A 85 -10.61 -4.70 -5.25
N ALA A 86 -10.35 -4.84 -6.55
CA ALA A 86 -11.36 -4.71 -7.59
C ALA A 86 -11.78 -6.07 -8.20
N GLY A 87 -11.48 -7.19 -7.54
CA GLY A 87 -11.83 -8.52 -8.04
C GLY A 87 -13.34 -8.78 -7.99
N ASP A 88 -13.91 -9.40 -9.02
CA ASP A 88 -15.35 -9.62 -9.10
C ASP A 88 -15.84 -10.74 -8.16
N HIS A 89 -15.00 -11.73 -7.88
CA HIS A 89 -15.33 -12.84 -6.99
C HIS A 89 -15.19 -12.44 -5.52
N GLU A 90 -16.30 -12.34 -4.80
CA GLU A 90 -16.36 -11.89 -3.40
C GLU A 90 -15.40 -12.64 -2.47
N ILE A 91 -15.54 -13.97 -2.36
CA ILE A 91 -14.71 -14.78 -1.47
C ILE A 91 -13.23 -14.66 -1.83
N GLY A 92 -12.90 -14.77 -3.12
CA GLY A 92 -11.52 -14.66 -3.59
C GLY A 92 -10.93 -13.27 -3.37
N ARG A 93 -11.72 -12.20 -3.56
CA ARG A 93 -11.33 -10.82 -3.27
C ARG A 93 -11.01 -10.65 -1.80
N ALA A 94 -11.94 -10.98 -0.91
CA ALA A 94 -11.75 -10.82 0.53
C ALA A 94 -10.55 -11.64 1.05
N GLN A 95 -10.37 -12.88 0.58
CA GLN A 95 -9.23 -13.71 0.94
C GLN A 95 -7.91 -13.11 0.47
N ASN A 96 -7.82 -12.71 -0.80
CA ASN A 96 -6.59 -12.19 -1.37
C ASN A 96 -6.20 -10.84 -0.78
N VAL A 97 -7.17 -9.95 -0.55
CA VAL A 97 -6.94 -8.64 0.11
C VAL A 97 -6.43 -8.86 1.54
N ASN A 98 -7.04 -9.76 2.31
CA ASN A 98 -6.57 -10.04 3.67
C ASN A 98 -5.18 -10.70 3.72
N ALA A 99 -4.92 -11.64 2.82
CA ALA A 99 -3.63 -12.32 2.75
C ALA A 99 -2.50 -11.35 2.39
N SER A 100 -2.72 -10.52 1.38
CA SER A 100 -1.74 -9.50 0.96
C SER A 100 -1.55 -8.40 2.00
N LEU A 101 -2.62 -7.95 2.67
CA LEU A 101 -2.51 -6.99 3.77
C LEU A 101 -1.68 -7.55 4.93
N LYS A 102 -1.92 -8.81 5.33
CA LYS A 102 -1.07 -9.48 6.31
C LYS A 102 0.39 -9.53 5.85
N GLY A 103 0.63 -9.81 4.57
CA GLY A 103 1.96 -9.77 3.96
C GLY A 103 2.64 -8.39 4.09
N ILE A 104 1.89 -7.31 3.88
CA ILE A 104 2.37 -5.93 4.03
C ILE A 104 2.77 -5.62 5.48
N TYR A 105 1.98 -6.03 6.47
CA TYR A 105 2.36 -5.87 7.88
C TYR A 105 3.66 -6.63 8.21
N LEU A 106 3.78 -7.87 7.73
CA LEU A 106 4.99 -8.67 7.94
C LEU A 106 6.22 -8.04 7.26
N ALA A 107 6.06 -7.50 6.05
CA ALA A 107 7.11 -6.78 5.33
C ALA A 107 7.59 -5.53 6.09
N LEU A 108 6.73 -4.93 6.91
CA LEU A 108 7.06 -3.78 7.77
C LEU A 108 7.59 -4.21 9.15
N GLY A 109 7.72 -5.51 9.43
CA GLY A 109 8.12 -6.03 10.74
C GLY A 109 7.06 -5.83 11.82
N LEU A 110 5.78 -5.70 11.43
CA LEU A 110 4.66 -5.43 12.32
C LEU A 110 3.75 -6.65 12.46
N ARG A 111 3.01 -6.68 13.56
CA ARG A 111 1.86 -7.58 13.73
C ARG A 111 0.59 -6.81 13.41
N ARG A 112 -0.22 -7.34 12.49
CA ARG A 112 -1.57 -6.81 12.21
C ARG A 112 -2.45 -7.00 13.47
N PRO A 113 -3.16 -5.97 13.92
CA PRO A 113 -4.05 -6.05 15.09
C PRO A 113 -5.19 -7.05 14.89
#